data_AF-A0A1Y6FGY3-F1
#
_entry.id   AF-A0A1Y6FGY3-F1
#
_cell.length_a   1.000
_cell.length_b   1.000
_cell.length_c   1.000
_cell.angle_alpha   90.00
_cell.angle_beta   90.00
_cell.angle_gamma   90.00
#
_symmetry.space_group_name_H-M   'P 1'
#
loop_
_entity.id
_entity.type
_entity.pdbx_description
1 polymer ?
#
loop_
_entity_poly.entity_id
_entity_poly.type
_entity_poly.pdbx_seq_one_letter_code
_entity_poly.pdbx_strand_id
1 'polypeptide(L)'
;MVAVEIGLRLGGAFYVFAGFLVMRMVVMDRTMDQMLSALTLEAQPGSEAHKRWLWAISGMVITLGGAALMVLSLWALPLFSLGLATQVIYLGWARSALVPDGDDARKGRSQTINAAVVYAVVTIGVFAAAWSGLLRPWFDIWALAIPLAGIVLLGSVARSLFWQASKAKFGLRPDDEGFDDVYYSEPRPVPPLTRVRLQPRWGRYPFMDADSGEERLPDDYIPIDLANRIHQWSHSFAADDDSQTLFGQFDDEAHEAAHRQEGEDIVAELKIIFGDANASGPYYPDKICYGAPDSTQPITRVRIEPRQGRHAFVDADTGIDHPPEHHMPLELANRIHWWSMAFETEDREAPPIATFEDREDEAAHRKEGDAIVAELRGIFGDDNVAGPIYPSAIAYVGPGVDINGNRLRAPET
;
A
#
# COMPACT_ATOMS: atom_id res chain seq x y z
N MET A 1 -42.63 22.89 -23.13
CA MET A 1 -41.49 22.24 -23.84
C MET A 1 -40.19 22.45 -23.09
N VAL A 2 -39.76 23.70 -22.82
CA VAL A 2 -38.51 24.01 -22.07
C VAL A 2 -38.36 23.25 -20.75
N ALA A 3 -39.40 23.18 -19.90
CA ALA A 3 -39.31 22.46 -18.62
C ALA A 3 -39.08 20.95 -18.79
N VAL A 4 -39.65 20.34 -19.83
CA VAL A 4 -39.47 18.90 -20.15
C VAL A 4 -38.05 18.65 -20.64
N GLU A 5 -37.53 19.53 -21.49
CA GLU A 5 -36.14 19.45 -21.95
C GLU A 5 -35.15 19.56 -20.78
N ILE A 6 -35.34 20.54 -19.89
CA ILE A 6 -34.49 20.71 -18.70
C ILE A 6 -34.55 19.44 -17.84
N GLY A 7 -35.75 18.90 -17.60
CA GLY A 7 -35.94 17.67 -16.84
C GLY A 7 -35.18 16.47 -17.44
N LEU A 8 -35.27 16.28 -18.76
CA LEU A 8 -34.54 15.21 -19.45
C LEU A 8 -33.02 15.40 -19.37
N ARG A 9 -32.53 16.63 -19.50
CA ARG A 9 -31.09 16.92 -19.40
C ARG A 9 -30.56 16.67 -17.99
N LEU A 10 -31.30 17.10 -16.97
CA LEU A 10 -30.94 16.82 -15.57
C LEU A 10 -30.97 15.32 -15.28
N GLY A 11 -31.96 14.59 -15.82
CA GLY A 11 -31.99 13.13 -15.78
C GLY A 11 -30.76 12.51 -16.46
N GLY A 12 -30.37 13.03 -17.63
CA GLY A 12 -29.14 12.63 -18.33
C GLY A 12 -27.89 12.83 -17.47
N ALA A 13 -27.72 14.02 -16.88
CA ALA A 13 -26.60 14.34 -16.00
C ALA A 13 -26.55 13.41 -14.77
N PHE A 14 -27.71 13.10 -14.17
CA PHE A 14 -27.80 12.13 -13.08
C PHE A 14 -27.29 10.75 -13.49
N TYR A 15 -27.65 10.25 -14.69
CA TYR A 15 -27.18 8.96 -15.17
C TYR A 15 -25.70 8.95 -15.59
N VAL A 16 -25.16 10.06 -16.08
CA VAL A 16 -23.70 10.22 -16.26
C VAL A 16 -22.98 10.03 -14.93
N PHE A 17 -23.45 10.73 -13.90
CA PHE A 17 -22.87 10.64 -12.55
C PHE A 17 -23.00 9.23 -11.96
N ALA A 18 -24.20 8.62 -12.03
CA ALA A 18 -24.43 7.27 -11.53
C ALA A 18 -23.55 6.23 -12.24
N GLY A 19 -23.45 6.30 -13.57
CA GLY A 19 -22.61 5.39 -14.34
C GLY A 19 -21.12 5.57 -14.04
N PHE A 20 -20.66 6.82 -13.84
CA PHE A 20 -19.30 7.10 -13.38
C PHE A 20 -19.00 6.48 -12.01
N LEU A 21 -19.92 6.60 -11.05
CA LEU A 21 -19.77 5.97 -9.73
C LEU A 21 -19.66 4.43 -9.85
N VAL A 22 -20.49 3.80 -10.67
CA VAL A 22 -20.42 2.34 -10.91
C VAL A 22 -19.06 1.96 -11.49
N MET A 23 -18.56 2.68 -12.49
CA MET A 23 -17.25 2.41 -13.07
C MET A 23 -16.12 2.59 -12.04
N ARG A 24 -16.18 3.64 -11.21
CA ARG A 24 -15.22 3.84 -10.11
C ARG A 24 -15.25 2.68 -9.12
N MET A 25 -16.42 2.20 -8.74
CA MET A 25 -16.56 1.05 -7.84
C MET A 25 -15.92 -0.21 -8.44
N VAL A 26 -16.16 -0.49 -9.74
CA VAL A 26 -15.55 -1.65 -10.41
C VAL A 26 -14.03 -1.56 -10.46
N VAL A 27 -13.48 -0.36 -10.68
CA VAL A 27 -12.03 -0.14 -10.65
C VAL A 27 -11.48 -0.35 -9.24
N MET A 28 -12.12 0.22 -8.22
CA MET A 28 -11.70 0.08 -6.82
C MET A 28 -11.76 -1.37 -6.32
N ASP A 29 -12.84 -2.08 -6.64
CA ASP A 29 -13.03 -3.51 -6.34
C ASP A 29 -11.85 -4.31 -6.92
N ARG A 30 -11.57 -4.12 -8.22
CA ARG A 30 -10.43 -4.76 -8.88
C ARG A 30 -9.10 -4.41 -8.24
N THR A 31 -8.84 -3.14 -7.89
CA THR A 31 -7.57 -2.76 -7.25
C THR A 31 -7.41 -3.42 -5.89
N MET A 32 -8.49 -3.50 -5.11
CA MET A 32 -8.48 -4.17 -3.81
C MET A 32 -8.24 -5.66 -3.96
N ASP A 33 -8.89 -6.31 -4.91
CA ASP A 33 -8.68 -7.73 -5.17
C ASP A 33 -7.27 -8.00 -5.72
N GLN A 34 -6.69 -7.07 -6.50
CA GLN A 34 -5.29 -7.15 -6.93
C GLN A 34 -4.33 -7.03 -5.74
N MET A 35 -4.58 -6.08 -4.83
CA MET A 35 -3.81 -5.94 -3.59
C MET A 35 -3.91 -7.21 -2.73
N LEU A 36 -5.11 -7.77 -2.58
CA LEU A 36 -5.31 -9.03 -1.87
C LEU A 36 -4.57 -10.19 -2.54
N SER A 37 -4.68 -10.33 -3.87
CA SER A 37 -3.93 -11.39 -4.59
C SER A 37 -2.41 -11.21 -4.50
N ALA A 38 -1.93 -9.97 -4.42
CA ALA A 38 -0.50 -9.68 -4.24
C ALA A 38 -0.04 -10.06 -2.82
N LEU A 39 -0.90 -9.90 -1.82
CA LEU A 39 -0.64 -10.31 -0.43
C LEU A 39 -0.78 -11.82 -0.21
N THR A 40 -1.76 -12.47 -0.84
CA THR A 40 -2.07 -13.90 -0.62
C THR A 40 -1.36 -14.85 -1.58
N LEU A 41 -0.75 -14.35 -2.66
CA LEU A 41 -0.14 -15.14 -3.74
C LEU A 41 -1.12 -16.12 -4.44
N GLU A 42 -2.42 -16.00 -4.20
CA GLU A 42 -3.44 -16.84 -4.81
C GLU A 42 -4.07 -16.17 -6.04
N ALA A 43 -4.24 -16.96 -7.11
CA ALA A 43 -4.88 -16.50 -8.33
C ALA A 43 -6.40 -16.34 -8.13
N GLN A 44 -6.94 -15.19 -8.57
CA GLN A 44 -8.37 -14.94 -8.47
C GLN A 44 -9.21 -15.94 -9.30
N PRO A 45 -10.41 -16.34 -8.81
CA PRO A 45 -11.31 -17.20 -9.55
C PRO A 45 -11.80 -16.51 -10.84
N GLY A 46 -11.64 -17.17 -12.00
CA GLY A 46 -12.04 -16.61 -13.30
C GLY A 46 -13.54 -16.32 -13.48
N SER A 47 -14.40 -16.84 -12.58
CA SER A 47 -15.83 -16.54 -12.55
C SER A 47 -16.12 -15.09 -12.13
N GLU A 48 -15.24 -14.46 -11.34
CA GLU A 48 -15.40 -13.07 -10.91
C GLU A 48 -15.07 -12.07 -12.02
N ALA A 49 -14.15 -12.43 -12.92
CA ALA A 49 -13.77 -11.59 -14.06
C ALA A 49 -14.97 -11.30 -14.99
N HIS A 50 -15.81 -12.30 -15.24
CA HIS A 50 -17.01 -12.16 -16.07
C HIS A 50 -18.05 -11.22 -15.44
N LYS A 51 -18.23 -11.34 -14.11
CA LYS A 51 -19.10 -10.45 -13.34
C LYS A 51 -18.56 -9.02 -13.44
N ARG A 52 -17.27 -8.78 -13.16
CA ARG A 52 -16.69 -7.43 -13.26
C ARG A 52 -16.82 -6.84 -14.66
N TRP A 53 -16.62 -7.64 -15.70
CA TRP A 53 -16.76 -7.17 -17.08
C TRP A 53 -18.21 -6.75 -17.40
N LEU A 54 -19.19 -7.54 -16.96
CA LEU A 54 -20.60 -7.21 -17.12
C LEU A 54 -20.99 -5.92 -16.38
N TRP A 55 -20.50 -5.74 -15.15
CA TRP A 55 -20.75 -4.52 -14.37
C TRP A 55 -20.08 -3.28 -14.98
N ALA A 56 -18.86 -3.42 -15.50
CA ALA A 56 -18.16 -2.35 -16.19
C ALA A 56 -18.92 -1.88 -17.45
N ILE A 57 -19.43 -2.83 -18.24
CA ILE A 57 -20.25 -2.53 -19.41
C ILE A 57 -21.56 -1.87 -19.02
N SER A 58 -22.25 -2.38 -18.00
CA SER A 58 -23.47 -1.75 -17.51
C SER A 58 -23.22 -0.30 -17.07
N GLY A 59 -22.14 -0.04 -16.33
CA GLY A 59 -21.73 1.33 -15.96
C GLY A 59 -21.46 2.22 -17.18
N MET A 60 -20.78 1.69 -18.20
CA MET A 60 -20.51 2.41 -19.44
C MET A 60 -21.79 2.73 -20.22
N VAL A 61 -22.69 1.76 -20.39
CA VAL A 61 -23.97 1.94 -21.09
C VAL A 61 -24.83 2.98 -20.38
N ILE A 62 -24.90 2.95 -19.05
CA ILE A 62 -25.62 3.95 -18.24
C ILE A 62 -25.02 5.34 -18.44
N THR A 63 -23.68 5.45 -18.39
CA THR A 63 -22.98 6.73 -18.56
C THR A 63 -23.23 7.32 -19.95
N LEU A 64 -23.07 6.51 -21.00
CA LEU A 64 -23.30 6.94 -22.39
C LEU A 64 -24.77 7.24 -22.65
N GLY A 65 -25.69 6.47 -22.07
CA GLY A 65 -27.13 6.73 -22.12
C GLY A 65 -27.46 8.08 -21.50
N GLY A 66 -26.93 8.35 -20.31
CA GLY A 66 -27.06 9.64 -19.63
C GLY A 66 -26.50 10.80 -20.47
N ALA A 67 -25.29 10.63 -21.02
CA ALA A 67 -24.66 11.65 -21.87
C ALA A 67 -25.49 11.92 -23.14
N ALA A 68 -25.98 10.86 -23.79
CA ALA A 68 -26.85 10.96 -24.96
C ALA A 68 -28.14 11.72 -24.62
N LEU A 69 -28.76 11.43 -23.46
CA LEU A 69 -29.97 12.12 -23.02
C LEU A 69 -29.70 13.58 -22.64
N MET A 70 -28.54 13.87 -22.05
CA MET A 70 -28.12 15.24 -21.68
C MET A 70 -27.99 16.16 -22.91
N VAL A 71 -27.60 15.61 -24.06
CA VAL A 71 -27.56 16.33 -25.35
C VAL A 71 -28.83 16.11 -26.20
N LEU A 72 -29.85 15.45 -25.63
CA LEU A 72 -31.10 15.08 -26.29
C LEU A 72 -30.88 14.32 -27.60
N SER A 73 -29.97 13.36 -27.65
CA SER A 73 -29.63 12.56 -28.84
C SER A 73 -30.50 11.31 -28.97
N LEU A 74 -30.84 10.91 -30.21
CA LEU A 74 -31.50 9.62 -30.49
C LEU A 74 -30.70 8.39 -30.05
N TRP A 75 -29.38 8.52 -29.84
CA TRP A 75 -28.56 7.47 -29.21
C TRP A 75 -29.04 7.08 -27.81
N ALA A 76 -29.81 7.93 -27.13
CA ALA A 76 -30.40 7.60 -25.84
C ALA A 76 -31.35 6.39 -25.94
N LEU A 77 -32.07 6.20 -27.04
CA LEU A 77 -33.01 5.08 -27.20
C LEU A 77 -32.34 3.71 -27.06
N PRO A 78 -31.34 3.34 -27.90
CA PRO A 78 -30.71 2.03 -27.80
C PRO A 78 -29.94 1.86 -26.50
N LEU A 79 -29.30 2.92 -25.98
CA LEU A 79 -28.52 2.86 -24.75
C LEU A 79 -29.39 2.64 -23.50
N PHE A 80 -30.52 3.37 -23.38
CA PHE A 80 -31.47 3.12 -22.30
C PHE A 80 -32.14 1.75 -22.44
N SER A 81 -32.47 1.33 -23.66
CA SER A 81 -33.03 -0.02 -23.89
C SER A 81 -32.05 -1.12 -23.48
N LEU A 82 -30.77 -0.98 -23.82
CA LEU A 82 -29.72 -1.93 -23.45
C LEU A 82 -29.48 -1.95 -21.93
N GLY A 83 -29.48 -0.78 -21.29
CA GLY A 83 -29.37 -0.67 -19.83
C GLY A 83 -30.54 -1.33 -19.10
N LEU A 84 -31.77 -1.17 -19.61
CA LEU A 84 -32.96 -1.80 -19.04
C LEU A 84 -32.89 -3.33 -19.24
N ALA A 85 -32.50 -3.79 -20.43
CA ALA A 85 -32.34 -5.21 -20.72
C ALA A 85 -31.31 -5.87 -19.79
N THR A 86 -30.16 -5.22 -19.55
CA THR A 86 -29.14 -5.73 -18.62
C THR A 86 -29.66 -5.80 -17.18
N GLN A 87 -30.42 -4.81 -16.71
CA GLN A 87 -31.04 -4.87 -15.38
C GLN A 87 -32.07 -6.00 -15.25
N VAL A 88 -32.90 -6.22 -16.27
CA VAL A 88 -33.89 -7.31 -16.29
C VAL A 88 -33.20 -8.67 -16.30
N ILE A 89 -32.17 -8.85 -17.13
CA ILE A 89 -31.36 -10.08 -17.18
C ILE A 89 -30.71 -10.33 -15.82
N TYR A 90 -30.10 -9.30 -15.23
CA TYR A 90 -29.47 -9.41 -13.91
C TYR A 90 -30.48 -9.80 -12.83
N LEU A 91 -31.65 -9.17 -12.76
CA LEU A 91 -32.69 -9.51 -11.78
C LEU A 91 -33.25 -10.92 -12.00
N GLY A 92 -33.36 -11.35 -13.26
CA GLY A 92 -33.76 -12.71 -13.62
C GLY A 92 -32.75 -13.76 -13.13
N TRP A 93 -31.47 -13.53 -13.39
CA TRP A 93 -30.38 -14.39 -12.92
C TRP A 93 -30.22 -14.37 -11.40
N ALA A 94 -30.24 -13.19 -10.78
CA ALA A 94 -30.11 -13.02 -9.34
C ALA A 94 -31.25 -13.71 -8.59
N ARG A 95 -32.44 -13.83 -9.19
CA ARG A 95 -33.56 -14.57 -8.59
C ARG A 95 -33.28 -16.06 -8.41
N SER A 96 -32.53 -16.69 -9.30
CA SER A 96 -32.21 -18.12 -9.22
C SER A 96 -30.86 -18.40 -8.56
N ALA A 97 -29.87 -17.52 -8.74
CA ALA A 97 -28.50 -17.73 -8.27
C ALA A 97 -28.26 -17.25 -6.84
N LEU A 98 -29.03 -16.29 -6.33
CA LEU A 98 -28.81 -15.65 -5.03
C LEU A 98 -30.09 -15.73 -4.19
N VAL A 99 -30.19 -16.77 -3.35
CA VAL A 99 -31.23 -16.85 -2.32
C VAL A 99 -30.85 -15.87 -1.21
N PRO A 100 -31.67 -14.85 -0.89
CA PRO A 100 -31.28 -13.85 0.10
C PRO A 100 -31.31 -14.46 1.51
N ASP A 101 -30.14 -14.64 2.12
CA ASP A 101 -30.02 -14.97 3.54
C ASP A 101 -29.92 -13.68 4.37
N GLY A 102 -30.91 -13.45 5.23
CA GLY A 102 -30.95 -12.30 6.15
C GLY A 102 -31.78 -11.08 5.70
N ASP A 103 -31.86 -10.08 6.57
CA ASP A 103 -32.64 -8.86 6.37
C ASP A 103 -31.92 -7.85 5.44
N ASP A 104 -30.60 -7.75 5.55
CA ASP A 104 -29.80 -6.84 4.70
C ASP A 104 -29.81 -7.27 3.23
N ALA A 105 -29.75 -8.58 2.96
CA ALA A 105 -29.85 -9.12 1.61
C ALA A 105 -31.23 -8.82 0.98
N ARG A 106 -32.31 -8.88 1.78
CA ARG A 106 -33.66 -8.49 1.34
C ARG A 106 -33.76 -7.01 1.05
N LYS A 107 -33.16 -6.16 1.89
CA LYS A 107 -33.10 -4.70 1.68
C LYS A 107 -32.35 -4.35 0.40
N GLY A 108 -31.16 -4.94 0.18
CA GLY A 108 -30.39 -4.77 -1.05
C GLY A 108 -31.20 -5.15 -2.30
N ARG A 109 -31.92 -6.28 -2.27
CA ARG A 109 -32.78 -6.70 -3.38
C ARG A 109 -33.90 -5.72 -3.68
N SER A 110 -34.55 -5.18 -2.64
CA SER A 110 -35.60 -4.18 -2.81
C SER A 110 -35.07 -2.88 -3.44
N GLN A 111 -33.85 -2.46 -3.08
CA GLN A 111 -33.20 -1.29 -3.67
C GLN A 111 -32.90 -1.52 -5.15
N THR A 112 -32.39 -2.70 -5.53
CA THR A 112 -32.13 -3.03 -6.94
C THR A 112 -33.42 -3.07 -7.77
N ILE A 113 -34.51 -3.61 -7.21
CA ILE A 113 -35.82 -3.62 -7.88
C ILE A 113 -36.32 -2.18 -8.06
N ASN A 114 -36.27 -1.35 -7.01
CA ASN A 114 -36.70 0.04 -7.09
C ASN A 114 -35.87 0.82 -8.12
N ALA A 115 -34.55 0.62 -8.16
CA ALA A 115 -33.68 1.23 -9.15
C ALA A 115 -34.05 0.81 -10.58
N ALA A 116 -34.40 -0.47 -10.80
CA ALA A 116 -34.85 -0.96 -12.10
C ALA A 116 -36.20 -0.36 -12.52
N VAL A 117 -37.13 -0.18 -11.58
CA VAL A 117 -38.41 0.49 -11.84
C VAL A 117 -38.19 1.95 -12.22
N VAL A 118 -37.35 2.69 -11.48
CA VAL A 118 -37.01 4.08 -11.80
C VAL A 118 -36.36 4.17 -13.19
N TYR A 119 -35.42 3.26 -13.49
CA TYR A 119 -34.77 3.21 -14.80
C TYR A 119 -35.76 2.91 -15.93
N ALA A 120 -36.74 2.01 -15.71
CA ALA A 120 -37.80 1.71 -16.67
C ALA A 120 -38.69 2.94 -16.95
N VAL A 121 -39.07 3.69 -15.90
CA VAL A 121 -39.84 4.92 -16.05
C VAL A 121 -39.07 5.97 -16.86
N VAL A 122 -37.79 6.15 -16.58
CA VAL A 122 -36.95 7.08 -17.37
C VAL A 122 -36.84 6.60 -18.81
N THR A 123 -36.62 5.30 -19.04
CA THR A 123 -36.57 4.72 -20.38
C THR A 123 -37.85 5.03 -21.15
N ILE A 124 -39.03 4.81 -20.56
CA ILE A 124 -40.32 5.18 -21.18
C ILE A 124 -40.35 6.69 -21.52
N GLY A 125 -39.85 7.53 -20.62
CA GLY A 125 -39.70 8.97 -20.86
C GLY A 125 -38.82 9.29 -22.08
N VAL A 126 -37.71 8.57 -22.28
CA VAL A 126 -36.85 8.70 -23.48
C VAL A 126 -37.60 8.32 -24.76
N PHE A 127 -38.39 7.24 -24.73
CA PHE A 127 -39.24 6.85 -25.86
C PHE A 127 -40.32 7.89 -26.17
N ALA A 128 -40.97 8.44 -25.14
CA ALA A 128 -41.95 9.51 -25.32
C ALA A 128 -41.29 10.78 -25.90
N ALA A 129 -40.09 11.14 -25.44
CA ALA A 129 -39.32 12.27 -25.97
C ALA A 129 -38.97 12.05 -27.46
N ALA A 130 -38.55 10.83 -27.83
CA ALA A 130 -38.29 10.47 -29.22
C ALA A 130 -39.55 10.59 -30.09
N TRP A 131 -40.67 10.04 -29.62
CA TRP A 131 -41.95 10.09 -30.33
C TRP A 131 -42.45 11.52 -30.56
N SER A 132 -42.21 12.40 -29.59
CA SER A 132 -42.54 13.83 -29.69
C SER A 132 -41.60 14.64 -30.59
N GLY A 133 -40.55 14.02 -31.16
CA GLY A 133 -39.55 14.69 -32.00
C GLY A 133 -38.58 15.58 -31.23
N LEU A 134 -38.49 15.44 -29.90
CA LEU A 134 -37.63 16.25 -29.04
C LEU A 134 -36.15 15.82 -29.13
N LEU A 135 -35.88 14.57 -29.50
CA LEU A 135 -34.53 14.04 -29.65
C LEU A 135 -33.95 14.39 -31.03
N ARG A 136 -32.69 14.76 -31.03
CA ARG A 136 -31.89 15.14 -32.18
C ARG A 136 -31.44 13.93 -33.00
N PRO A 137 -31.30 14.08 -34.34
CA PRO A 137 -30.84 13.02 -35.22
C PRO A 137 -29.48 12.42 -34.83
N TRP A 138 -29.27 11.17 -35.22
CA TRP A 138 -28.05 10.38 -34.96
C TRP A 138 -26.74 11.05 -35.40
N PHE A 139 -26.80 11.88 -36.45
CA PHE A 139 -25.65 12.51 -37.10
C PHE A 139 -25.51 14.01 -36.77
N ASP A 140 -26.21 14.51 -35.74
CA ASP A 140 -25.88 15.83 -35.18
C ASP A 140 -24.44 15.81 -34.64
N ILE A 141 -23.72 16.92 -34.76
CA ILE A 141 -22.30 17.00 -34.35
C ILE A 141 -22.11 16.63 -32.87
N TRP A 142 -23.09 17.00 -32.03
CA TRP A 142 -23.14 16.64 -30.62
C TRP A 142 -23.53 15.17 -30.39
N ALA A 143 -24.31 14.57 -31.29
CA ALA A 143 -24.67 13.16 -31.23
C ALA A 143 -23.49 12.25 -31.61
N LEU A 144 -22.61 12.70 -32.52
CA LEU A 144 -21.37 11.99 -32.89
C LEU A 144 -20.32 11.96 -31.77
N ALA A 145 -20.38 12.91 -30.82
CA ALA A 145 -19.50 12.89 -29.65
C ALA A 145 -19.77 11.67 -28.74
N ILE A 146 -20.99 11.13 -28.73
CA ILE A 146 -21.39 9.98 -27.90
C ILE A 146 -20.64 8.69 -28.29
N PRO A 147 -20.67 8.20 -29.54
CA PRO A 147 -19.93 7.00 -29.91
C PRO A 147 -18.41 7.20 -29.78
N LEU A 148 -17.88 8.40 -30.04
CA LEU A 148 -16.46 8.68 -29.85
C LEU A 148 -16.06 8.59 -28.36
N ALA A 149 -16.84 9.22 -27.47
CA ALA A 149 -16.65 9.09 -26.03
C ALA A 149 -16.79 7.63 -25.57
N GLY A 150 -17.71 6.88 -26.19
CA GLY A 150 -17.88 5.45 -25.94
C GLY A 150 -16.63 4.62 -26.29
N ILE A 151 -15.98 4.91 -27.42
CA ILE A 151 -14.72 4.25 -27.80
C ILE A 151 -13.60 4.56 -26.80
N VAL A 152 -13.45 5.83 -26.40
CA VAL A 152 -12.44 6.25 -25.42
C VAL A 152 -12.67 5.60 -24.06
N LEU A 153 -13.93 5.59 -23.58
CA LEU A 153 -14.31 4.94 -22.33
C LEU A 153 -14.07 3.43 -22.39
N LEU A 154 -14.48 2.78 -23.48
CA LEU A 154 -14.25 1.34 -23.68
C LEU A 154 -12.76 1.01 -23.68
N GLY A 155 -11.94 1.81 -24.39
CA GLY A 155 -10.49 1.65 -24.41
C GLY A 155 -9.86 1.85 -23.03
N SER A 156 -10.35 2.83 -22.25
CA SER A 156 -9.87 3.10 -20.89
C SER A 156 -10.25 2.00 -19.92
N VAL A 157 -11.49 1.52 -19.96
CA VAL A 157 -11.98 0.41 -19.14
C VAL A 157 -11.27 -0.88 -19.54
N ALA A 158 -11.17 -1.20 -20.82
CA ALA A 158 -10.43 -2.36 -21.31
C ALA A 158 -8.97 -2.29 -20.85
N ARG A 159 -8.29 -1.15 -21.04
CA ARG A 159 -6.94 -0.94 -20.51
C ARG A 159 -6.87 -1.22 -19.02
N SER A 160 -7.79 -0.68 -18.21
CA SER A 160 -7.80 -0.93 -16.75
C SER A 160 -8.07 -2.38 -16.36
N LEU A 161 -8.94 -3.08 -17.11
CA LEU A 161 -9.31 -4.48 -16.86
C LEU A 161 -8.29 -5.48 -17.42
N PHE A 162 -7.50 -5.10 -18.42
CA PHE A 162 -6.38 -5.89 -18.93
C PHE A 162 -5.05 -5.49 -18.30
N TRP A 163 -5.00 -4.34 -17.62
CA TRP A 163 -3.84 -3.96 -16.83
C TRP A 163 -3.71 -4.93 -15.65
N GLN A 164 -2.67 -5.74 -15.73
CA GLN A 164 -2.13 -6.48 -14.61
C GLN A 164 -1.07 -5.59 -13.99
N ALA A 165 -1.10 -5.41 -12.66
CA ALA A 165 0.04 -4.84 -11.98
C ALA A 165 1.22 -5.78 -12.28
N SER A 166 2.16 -5.33 -13.13
CA SER A 166 3.40 -6.09 -13.29
C SER A 166 4.09 -6.02 -11.93
N LYS A 167 4.46 -7.18 -11.38
CA LYS A 167 5.25 -7.29 -10.14
C LYS A 167 6.42 -6.27 -10.12
N ALA A 168 7.01 -6.03 -11.29
CA ALA A 168 8.03 -5.02 -11.57
C ALA A 168 7.76 -3.57 -11.08
N LYS A 169 6.51 -3.15 -10.88
CA LYS A 169 6.17 -1.76 -10.50
C LYS A 169 5.95 -1.54 -9.00
N PHE A 170 5.91 -2.61 -8.21
CA PHE A 170 5.83 -2.54 -6.74
C PHE A 170 7.22 -2.54 -6.08
N GLY A 171 8.28 -2.22 -6.83
CA GLY A 171 9.66 -2.20 -6.31
C GLY A 171 10.37 -3.56 -6.35
N LEU A 172 9.72 -4.60 -6.88
CA LEU A 172 10.40 -5.85 -7.26
C LEU A 172 11.09 -5.63 -8.60
N ARG A 173 12.29 -5.04 -8.58
CA ARG A 173 13.14 -4.91 -9.77
C ARG A 173 13.27 -6.29 -10.45
N PRO A 174 13.05 -6.42 -11.78
CA PRO A 174 13.32 -7.67 -12.50
C PRO A 174 14.81 -8.07 -12.49
N ASP A 175 15.68 -7.12 -12.16
CA ASP A 175 17.13 -7.22 -12.01
C ASP A 175 17.58 -7.55 -10.57
N ASP A 176 16.67 -7.55 -9.59
CA ASP A 176 16.92 -8.22 -8.31
C ASP A 176 16.57 -9.71 -8.48
N GLU A 177 17.54 -10.47 -9.00
CA GLU A 177 17.56 -11.95 -9.11
C GLU A 177 17.39 -12.68 -7.74
N GLY A 178 16.96 -11.98 -6.69
CA GLY A 178 16.83 -12.50 -5.33
C GLY A 178 15.41 -12.83 -4.88
N PHE A 179 14.35 -12.30 -5.52
CA PHE A 179 13.00 -12.40 -4.93
C PHE A 179 11.92 -13.12 -5.75
N ASP A 180 11.98 -13.16 -7.09
CA ASP A 180 10.98 -13.88 -7.91
C ASP A 180 11.40 -15.33 -8.25
N ASP A 181 12.63 -15.73 -7.94
CA ASP A 181 13.13 -17.09 -8.18
C ASP A 181 12.85 -18.06 -7.01
N VAL A 182 12.24 -17.60 -5.91
CA VAL A 182 12.05 -18.41 -4.69
C VAL A 182 10.87 -19.38 -4.77
N TYR A 183 9.90 -19.21 -5.67
CA TYR A 183 8.72 -20.08 -5.71
C TYR A 183 8.62 -21.04 -6.90
N TYR A 184 9.42 -20.87 -7.95
CA TYR A 184 9.47 -21.83 -9.07
C TYR A 184 10.87 -21.99 -9.69
N SER A 185 11.96 -21.68 -8.99
CA SER A 185 13.25 -22.24 -9.39
C SER A 185 13.15 -23.76 -9.30
N GLU A 186 13.57 -24.48 -10.35
CA GLU A 186 13.91 -25.90 -10.24
C GLU A 186 14.64 -26.11 -8.91
N PRO A 187 14.30 -27.13 -8.09
CA PRO A 187 14.84 -27.27 -6.75
C PRO A 187 16.35 -27.17 -6.82
N ARG A 188 16.89 -26.00 -6.41
CA ARG A 188 18.33 -25.79 -6.39
C ARG A 188 18.85 -26.87 -5.46
N PRO A 189 19.84 -27.67 -5.88
CA PRO A 189 20.35 -28.73 -5.03
C PRO A 189 20.82 -28.08 -3.73
N VAL A 190 20.15 -28.41 -2.63
CA VAL A 190 20.48 -27.92 -1.30
C VAL A 190 21.93 -28.32 -1.02
N PRO A 191 22.86 -27.35 -0.88
CA PRO A 191 24.27 -27.66 -0.65
C PRO A 191 24.40 -28.52 0.60
N PRO A 192 25.24 -29.57 0.62
CA PRO A 192 25.39 -30.40 1.81
C PRO A 192 25.89 -29.55 2.98
N LEU A 193 25.28 -29.73 4.14
CA LEU A 193 25.62 -29.02 5.36
C LEU A 193 26.19 -30.02 6.38
N THR A 194 27.47 -29.89 6.69
CA THR A 194 28.20 -30.81 7.56
C THR A 194 28.47 -30.26 8.95
N ARG A 195 28.70 -28.94 9.07
CA ARG A 195 28.96 -28.27 10.34
C ARG A 195 28.09 -27.04 10.47
N VAL A 196 27.38 -26.94 11.58
CA VAL A 196 26.37 -25.92 11.82
C VAL A 196 26.71 -25.10 13.05
N ARG A 197 26.35 -23.82 12.97
CA ARG A 197 26.47 -22.87 14.06
C ARG A 197 25.14 -22.15 14.24
N LEU A 198 24.66 -22.11 15.48
CA LEU A 198 23.51 -21.31 15.86
C LEU A 198 23.97 -19.97 16.44
N GLN A 199 23.47 -18.86 15.89
CA GLN A 199 23.80 -17.50 16.31
C GLN A 199 22.60 -16.58 16.03
N PRO A 200 21.97 -15.95 17.02
CA PRO A 200 20.87 -15.04 16.76
C PRO A 200 21.43 -13.74 16.13
N ARG A 201 20.76 -13.23 15.10
CA ARG A 201 21.17 -12.03 14.37
C ARG A 201 19.94 -11.25 13.93
N TRP A 202 20.03 -9.93 13.99
CA TRP A 202 18.96 -9.06 13.48
C TRP A 202 18.92 -9.07 11.96
N GLY A 203 17.73 -9.26 11.40
CA GLY A 203 17.46 -9.22 9.95
C GLY A 203 18.14 -10.31 9.12
N ARG A 204 18.67 -11.36 9.75
CA ARG A 204 19.46 -12.44 9.12
C ARG A 204 19.06 -13.81 9.68
N TYR A 205 19.36 -14.89 8.95
CA TYR A 205 19.02 -16.22 9.47
C TYR A 205 19.95 -16.63 10.62
N PRO A 206 19.40 -17.25 11.69
CA PRO A 206 20.17 -17.66 12.87
C PRO A 206 21.02 -18.92 12.64
N PHE A 207 20.77 -19.64 11.55
CA PHE A 207 21.32 -20.95 11.24
C PHE A 207 22.42 -20.80 10.19
N MET A 208 23.64 -21.14 10.57
CA MET A 208 24.84 -20.84 9.78
C MET A 208 25.58 -22.13 9.45
N ASP A 209 26.16 -22.16 8.26
CA ASP A 209 27.23 -23.09 7.92
C ASP A 209 28.53 -22.66 8.61
N ALA A 210 29.04 -23.51 9.50
CA ALA A 210 30.23 -23.21 10.30
C ALA A 210 31.53 -23.21 9.48
N ASP A 211 31.55 -23.84 8.30
CA ASP A 211 32.72 -23.92 7.43
C ASP A 211 32.79 -22.73 6.48
N SER A 212 31.67 -22.35 5.85
CA SER A 212 31.62 -21.22 4.91
C SER A 212 31.30 -19.88 5.57
N GLY A 213 30.65 -19.89 6.75
CA GLY A 213 30.12 -18.69 7.37
C GLY A 213 28.89 -18.12 6.65
N GLU A 214 28.27 -18.88 5.75
CA GLU A 214 27.04 -18.50 5.06
C GLU A 214 25.80 -18.81 5.91
N GLU A 215 24.77 -18.00 5.70
CA GLU A 215 23.43 -18.22 6.26
C GLU A 215 22.72 -19.35 5.51
N ARG A 216 21.99 -20.18 6.24
CA ARG A 216 21.22 -21.30 5.71
C ARG A 216 19.80 -21.25 6.28
N LEU A 217 18.84 -21.67 5.46
CA LEU A 217 17.45 -21.86 5.89
C LEU A 217 17.35 -23.18 6.66
N PRO A 218 16.93 -23.17 7.94
CA PRO A 218 16.79 -24.40 8.72
C PRO A 218 15.86 -25.43 8.04
N ASP A 219 14.81 -24.95 7.38
CA ASP A 219 13.77 -25.75 6.71
C ASP A 219 14.33 -26.76 5.69
N ASP A 220 15.49 -26.48 5.12
CA ASP A 220 16.13 -27.34 4.11
C ASP A 220 16.90 -28.53 4.71
N TYR A 221 17.24 -28.48 6.00
CA TYR A 221 18.25 -29.36 6.61
C TYR A 221 17.77 -30.16 7.82
N ILE A 222 16.73 -29.69 8.50
CA ILE A 222 16.28 -30.27 9.77
C ILE A 222 14.76 -30.45 9.80
N PRO A 223 14.22 -31.26 10.73
CA PRO A 223 12.78 -31.43 10.86
C PRO A 223 12.06 -30.10 11.08
N ILE A 224 10.88 -29.96 10.47
CA ILE A 224 10.09 -28.72 10.45
C ILE A 224 9.80 -28.15 11.83
N ASP A 225 9.59 -29.00 12.84
CA ASP A 225 9.32 -28.56 14.21
C ASP A 225 10.53 -27.84 14.82
N LEU A 226 11.75 -28.36 14.58
CA LEU A 226 12.99 -27.73 15.05
C LEU A 226 13.30 -26.47 14.25
N ALA A 227 13.04 -26.47 12.93
CA ALA A 227 13.15 -25.27 12.09
C ALA A 227 12.26 -24.14 12.61
N ASN A 228 10.98 -24.42 12.85
CA ASN A 228 10.03 -23.48 13.42
C ASN A 228 10.47 -22.95 14.80
N ARG A 229 11.01 -23.83 15.65
CA ARG A 229 11.53 -23.46 16.97
C ARG A 229 12.74 -22.53 16.86
N ILE A 230 13.66 -22.77 15.92
CA ILE A 230 14.79 -21.88 15.62
C ILE A 230 14.29 -20.52 15.13
N HIS A 231 13.29 -20.48 14.26
CA HIS A 231 12.69 -19.21 13.79
C HIS A 231 12.05 -18.45 14.94
N GLN A 232 11.29 -19.10 15.80
CA GLN A 232 10.67 -18.47 16.98
C GLN A 232 11.72 -17.92 17.94
N TRP A 233 12.73 -18.72 18.27
CA TRP A 233 13.87 -18.30 19.08
C TRP A 233 14.60 -17.10 18.48
N SER A 234 14.82 -17.09 17.16
CA SER A 234 15.45 -15.94 16.50
C SER A 234 14.57 -14.70 16.49
N HIS A 235 13.25 -14.84 16.40
CA HIS A 235 12.32 -13.70 16.44
C HIS A 235 12.18 -13.08 17.83
N SER A 236 12.39 -13.87 18.90
CA SER A 236 12.44 -13.32 20.26
C SER A 236 13.71 -12.54 20.56
N PHE A 237 14.74 -12.63 19.70
CA PHE A 237 15.95 -11.84 19.83
C PHE A 237 15.77 -10.46 19.19
N ALA A 238 15.70 -9.42 20.04
CA ALA A 238 15.84 -8.05 19.58
C ALA A 238 17.32 -7.67 19.52
N ALA A 239 17.71 -6.98 18.45
CA ALA A 239 18.98 -6.28 18.39
C ALA A 239 18.76 -4.92 17.74
N ASP A 240 19.51 -3.94 18.19
CA ASP A 240 19.50 -2.60 17.63
C ASP A 240 20.87 -2.32 16.98
N ASP A 241 20.85 -1.63 15.85
CA ASP A 241 22.01 -1.32 15.01
C ASP A 241 22.16 0.19 14.82
N ASP A 242 22.03 0.93 15.91
CA ASP A 242 22.15 2.39 15.85
C ASP A 242 23.60 2.90 15.74
N SER A 243 24.62 2.01 15.77
CA SER A 243 26.04 2.42 15.83
C SER A 243 27.12 1.45 15.31
N GLN A 244 26.85 0.59 14.32
CA GLN A 244 27.82 -0.40 13.78
C GLN A 244 28.26 -1.48 14.78
N THR A 245 27.71 -1.51 15.99
CA THR A 245 27.99 -2.53 17.00
C THR A 245 26.69 -3.24 17.34
N LEU A 246 26.51 -4.47 16.86
CA LEU A 246 25.40 -5.32 17.27
C LEU A 246 25.49 -5.56 18.78
N PHE A 247 24.44 -5.18 19.51
CA PHE A 247 24.20 -5.62 20.88
C PHE A 247 22.88 -6.37 20.95
N GLY A 248 22.82 -7.41 21.78
CA GLY A 248 21.56 -8.08 22.09
C GLY A 248 20.73 -7.22 23.02
N GLN A 249 19.43 -7.14 22.81
CA GLN A 249 18.49 -6.41 23.65
C GLN A 249 17.47 -7.37 24.24
N PHE A 250 17.37 -7.36 25.57
CA PHE A 250 16.38 -8.13 26.32
C PHE A 250 15.65 -7.22 27.30
N ASP A 251 14.44 -7.60 27.72
CA ASP A 251 13.72 -6.82 28.73
C ASP A 251 14.45 -6.82 30.08
N ASP A 252 14.96 -7.99 30.48
CA ASP A 252 15.68 -8.20 31.72
C ASP A 252 16.63 -9.41 31.65
N GLU A 253 17.40 -9.63 32.72
CA GLU A 253 18.34 -10.76 32.84
C GLU A 253 17.64 -12.12 32.78
N ALA A 254 16.39 -12.22 33.24
CA ALA A 254 15.64 -13.47 33.25
C ALA A 254 15.19 -13.87 31.84
N HIS A 255 14.79 -12.89 31.02
CA HIS A 255 14.48 -13.06 29.61
C HIS A 255 15.74 -13.50 28.85
N GLU A 256 16.89 -12.84 29.03
CA GLU A 256 18.14 -13.30 28.41
C GLU A 256 18.48 -14.74 28.82
N ALA A 257 18.41 -15.08 30.11
CA ALA A 257 18.73 -16.42 30.59
C ALA A 257 17.81 -17.48 29.98
N ALA A 258 16.50 -17.22 29.89
CA ALA A 258 15.54 -18.10 29.26
C ALA A 258 15.82 -18.27 27.76
N HIS A 259 16.15 -17.18 27.07
CA HIS A 259 16.49 -17.19 25.64
C HIS A 259 17.79 -17.95 25.37
N ARG A 260 18.80 -17.81 26.24
CA ARG A 260 20.06 -18.59 26.18
C ARG A 260 19.81 -20.07 26.38
N GLN A 261 19.03 -20.44 27.40
CA GLN A 261 18.69 -21.83 27.66
C GLN A 261 17.99 -22.48 26.46
N GLU A 262 17.02 -21.78 25.87
CA GLU A 262 16.32 -22.26 24.68
C GLU A 262 17.29 -22.49 23.50
N GLY A 263 18.24 -21.57 23.29
CA GLY A 263 19.28 -21.75 22.27
C GLY A 263 20.21 -22.93 22.56
N GLU A 264 20.54 -23.20 23.82
CA GLU A 264 21.33 -24.38 24.22
C GLU A 264 20.57 -25.68 23.97
N ASP A 265 19.27 -25.71 24.27
CA ASP A 265 18.40 -26.86 24.03
C ASP A 265 18.29 -27.16 22.53
N ILE A 266 18.13 -26.12 21.69
CA ILE A 266 18.16 -26.25 20.24
C ILE A 266 19.49 -26.81 19.77
N VAL A 267 20.62 -26.33 20.30
CA VAL A 267 21.95 -26.83 19.91
C VAL A 267 22.16 -28.28 20.34
N ALA A 268 21.62 -28.70 21.48
CA ALA A 268 21.64 -30.11 21.89
C ALA A 268 20.91 -31.00 20.87
N GLU A 269 19.76 -30.56 20.34
CA GLU A 269 19.06 -31.27 19.28
C GLU A 269 19.83 -31.27 17.94
N LEU A 270 20.45 -30.15 17.58
CA LEU A 270 21.31 -30.06 16.40
C LEU A 270 22.51 -31.02 16.50
N LYS A 271 23.07 -31.24 17.69
CA LYS A 271 24.14 -32.23 17.92
C LYS A 271 23.69 -33.66 17.70
N ILE A 272 22.41 -33.98 17.96
CA ILE A 272 21.84 -35.30 17.66
C ILE A 272 21.77 -35.50 16.13
N ILE A 273 21.45 -34.46 15.37
CA ILE A 273 21.26 -34.52 13.90
C ILE A 273 22.62 -34.50 13.17
N PHE A 274 23.49 -33.55 13.49
CA PHE A 274 24.75 -33.32 12.77
C PHE A 274 25.96 -33.98 13.43
N GLY A 275 25.85 -34.39 14.69
CA GLY A 275 26.92 -34.93 15.53
C GLY A 275 27.51 -33.89 16.49
N ASP A 276 27.98 -34.35 17.66
CA ASP A 276 28.48 -33.50 18.75
C ASP A 276 29.60 -32.53 18.34
N ALA A 277 30.47 -32.95 17.43
CA ALA A 277 31.58 -32.15 16.92
C ALA A 277 31.20 -31.16 15.81
N ASN A 278 29.97 -31.27 15.30
CA ASN A 278 29.51 -30.59 14.10
C ASN A 278 28.43 -29.55 14.37
N ALA A 279 27.87 -29.46 15.57
CA ALA A 279 26.93 -28.42 15.95
C ALA A 279 27.47 -27.58 17.12
N SER A 280 27.40 -26.26 16.99
CA SER A 280 27.97 -25.30 17.94
C SER A 280 27.07 -24.08 18.17
N GLY A 281 27.25 -23.41 19.31
CA GLY A 281 26.43 -22.26 19.73
C GLY A 281 25.65 -22.55 21.03
N PRO A 282 24.64 -21.73 21.35
CA PRO A 282 24.31 -20.47 20.68
C PRO A 282 25.39 -19.40 20.93
N TYR A 283 25.79 -18.66 19.90
CA TYR A 283 26.74 -17.55 20.04
C TYR A 283 26.01 -16.22 20.11
N TYR A 284 26.18 -15.45 21.19
CA TYR A 284 25.57 -14.13 21.34
C TYR A 284 26.60 -13.02 21.10
N PRO A 285 26.16 -11.79 20.78
CA PRO A 285 27.04 -10.62 20.82
C PRO A 285 27.66 -10.42 22.20
N ASP A 286 28.87 -9.86 22.24
CA ASP A 286 29.59 -9.59 23.50
C ASP A 286 28.91 -8.51 24.36
N LYS A 287 28.12 -7.63 23.73
CA LYS A 287 27.38 -6.56 24.41
C LYS A 287 25.91 -6.96 24.47
N ILE A 288 25.38 -6.97 25.68
CA ILE A 288 23.95 -7.15 25.96
C ILE A 288 23.44 -5.94 26.72
N CYS A 289 22.29 -5.43 26.30
CA CYS A 289 21.57 -4.34 26.93
C CYS A 289 20.24 -4.88 27.48
N TYR A 290 19.88 -4.40 28.67
CA TYR A 290 18.59 -4.72 29.29
C TYR A 290 17.65 -3.51 29.25
N GLY A 291 16.37 -3.80 29.10
CA GLY A 291 15.30 -2.85 28.89
C GLY A 291 15.12 -2.52 27.40
N ALA A 292 13.87 -2.31 26.99
CA ALA A 292 13.60 -1.42 25.85
C ALA A 292 14.35 -0.10 26.09
N PRO A 293 14.80 0.64 25.05
CA PRO A 293 15.22 2.03 25.28
C PRO A 293 14.02 2.66 25.96
N ASP A 294 14.18 3.08 27.21
CA ASP A 294 13.07 3.28 28.15
C ASP A 294 12.09 4.32 27.58
N SER A 295 11.14 3.88 26.75
CA SER A 295 10.15 4.74 26.11
C SER A 295 9.10 5.21 27.12
N THR A 296 9.22 4.75 28.36
CA THR A 296 8.42 5.17 29.50
C THR A 296 9.14 6.19 30.38
N GLN A 297 10.43 6.44 30.17
CA GLN A 297 11.10 7.54 30.85
C GLN A 297 10.44 8.86 30.43
N PRO A 298 9.98 9.66 31.40
CA PRO A 298 9.34 10.92 31.09
C PRO A 298 10.37 11.85 30.46
N ILE A 299 10.24 12.08 29.16
CA ILE A 299 11.08 13.05 28.46
C ILE A 299 10.62 14.43 28.90
N THR A 300 11.53 15.17 29.54
CA THR A 300 11.24 16.51 30.05
C THR A 300 11.66 17.60 29.06
N ARG A 301 12.64 17.32 28.19
CA ARG A 301 13.14 18.25 27.19
C ARG A 301 13.29 17.53 25.85
N VAL A 302 12.68 18.09 24.82
CA VAL A 302 12.61 17.49 23.48
C VAL A 302 13.23 18.41 22.45
N ARG A 303 13.78 17.81 21.41
CA ARG A 303 14.34 18.52 20.27
C ARG A 303 13.85 17.86 19.00
N ILE A 304 13.38 18.68 18.07
CA ILE A 304 12.90 18.22 16.77
C ILE A 304 13.98 18.46 15.72
N GLU A 305 14.46 17.38 15.11
CA GLU A 305 15.47 17.41 14.05
C GLU A 305 15.02 16.48 12.92
N PRO A 306 14.89 16.95 11.67
CA PRO A 306 14.56 16.06 10.59
C PRO A 306 15.79 15.19 10.26
N ARG A 307 15.62 13.87 10.33
CA ARG A 307 16.68 12.88 10.08
C ARG A 307 16.13 11.75 9.23
N GLN A 308 16.85 11.37 8.20
CA GLN A 308 16.43 10.25 7.37
C GLN A 308 16.69 8.92 8.08
N GLY A 309 15.66 8.07 8.15
CA GLY A 309 15.76 6.73 8.73
C GLY A 309 15.93 6.70 10.25
N ARG A 310 15.74 7.84 10.94
CA ARG A 310 15.69 7.93 12.41
C ARG A 310 14.44 8.70 12.83
N HIS A 311 14.05 8.60 14.10
CA HIS A 311 12.94 9.40 14.61
C HIS A 311 13.37 10.87 14.74
N ALA A 312 12.53 11.79 14.25
CA ALA A 312 12.78 13.22 14.38
C ALA A 312 12.59 13.77 15.80
N PHE A 313 12.03 12.96 16.70
CA PHE A 313 11.73 13.30 18.07
C PHE A 313 12.85 12.80 18.98
N VAL A 314 13.68 13.72 19.47
CA VAL A 314 14.92 13.41 20.20
C VAL A 314 14.83 13.97 21.61
N ASP A 315 15.24 13.20 22.62
CA ASP A 315 15.46 13.72 23.96
C ASP A 315 16.65 14.71 23.93
N ALA A 316 16.39 15.96 24.33
CA ALA A 316 17.37 17.04 24.25
C ALA A 316 18.51 16.88 25.27
N ASP A 317 18.31 16.13 26.35
CA ASP A 317 19.29 15.93 27.41
C ASP A 317 20.17 14.70 27.14
N THR A 318 19.60 13.63 26.59
CA THR A 318 20.33 12.37 26.32
C THR A 318 20.80 12.24 24.87
N GLY A 319 20.13 12.91 23.92
CA GLY A 319 20.38 12.78 22.49
C GLY A 319 19.85 11.48 21.88
N ILE A 320 19.08 10.70 22.64
CA ILE A 320 18.45 9.45 22.18
C ILE A 320 17.17 9.78 21.42
N ASP A 321 16.94 9.08 20.32
CA ASP A 321 15.74 9.24 19.49
C ASP A 321 14.61 8.40 20.13
N HIS A 322 13.40 8.96 20.24
CA HIS A 322 12.25 8.30 20.86
C HIS A 322 11.07 8.17 19.88
N PRO A 323 10.27 7.10 19.95
CA PRO A 323 9.03 7.00 19.19
C PRO A 323 8.03 8.05 19.69
N PRO A 324 7.62 9.04 18.87
CA PRO A 324 6.79 10.15 19.34
C PRO A 324 5.42 9.69 19.87
N GLU A 325 4.88 8.58 19.39
CA GLU A 325 3.59 8.00 19.80
C GLU A 325 3.51 7.63 21.28
N HIS A 326 4.65 7.48 21.97
CA HIS A 326 4.68 7.22 23.41
C HIS A 326 4.51 8.47 24.27
N HIS A 327 4.69 9.67 23.70
CA HIS A 327 4.80 10.91 24.46
C HIS A 327 3.79 11.99 24.05
N MET A 328 3.00 11.77 22.98
CA MET A 328 2.03 12.74 22.47
C MET A 328 0.85 12.07 21.75
N PRO A 329 -0.23 12.81 21.43
CA PRO A 329 -1.34 12.26 20.64
C PRO A 329 -0.86 11.71 19.28
N LEU A 330 -1.46 10.60 18.86
CA LEU A 330 -1.09 9.88 17.63
C LEU A 330 -1.11 10.76 16.37
N GLU A 331 -2.00 11.75 16.30
CA GLU A 331 -2.07 12.70 15.18
C GLU A 331 -0.78 13.53 15.04
N LEU A 332 -0.27 14.08 16.16
CA LEU A 332 0.97 14.84 16.16
C LEU A 332 2.18 13.93 15.91
N ALA A 333 2.18 12.73 16.49
CA ALA A 333 3.25 11.74 16.25
C ALA A 333 3.37 11.39 14.76
N ASN A 334 2.24 11.11 14.10
CA ASN A 334 2.20 10.87 12.66
C ASN A 334 2.66 12.09 11.86
N ARG A 335 2.28 13.29 12.28
CA ARG A 335 2.65 14.54 11.61
C ARG A 335 4.15 14.80 11.68
N ILE A 336 4.79 14.54 12.83
CA ILE A 336 6.25 14.55 12.99
C ILE A 336 6.91 13.52 12.08
N HIS A 337 6.36 12.29 12.02
CA HIS A 337 6.88 11.24 11.16
C HIS A 337 6.84 11.64 9.67
N TRP A 338 5.70 12.13 9.17
CA TRP A 338 5.57 12.56 7.77
C TRP A 338 6.43 13.77 7.45
N TRP A 339 6.53 14.73 8.37
CA TRP A 339 7.46 15.85 8.25
C TRP A 339 8.90 15.35 8.14
N SER A 340 9.34 14.44 9.01
CA SER A 340 10.69 13.86 8.92
C SER A 340 10.93 13.05 7.65
N MET A 341 9.91 12.38 7.11
CA MET A 341 10.04 11.61 5.88
C MET A 341 10.10 12.49 4.62
N ALA A 342 9.45 13.66 4.65
CA ALA A 342 9.59 14.66 3.60
C ALA A 342 11.02 15.26 3.53
N PHE A 343 11.83 15.00 4.56
CA PHE A 343 13.23 15.37 4.60
C PHE A 343 14.11 14.22 4.09
N GLU A 344 14.56 14.34 2.84
CA GLU A 344 15.52 13.42 2.26
C GLU A 344 16.96 13.84 2.62
N THR A 345 17.78 12.85 2.97
CA THR A 345 19.24 12.98 2.95
C THR A 345 19.77 11.90 2.02
N GLU A 346 20.76 12.17 1.19
CA GLU A 346 21.16 11.18 0.17
C GLU A 346 22.30 10.27 0.61
N ASP A 347 22.89 10.53 1.78
CA ASP A 347 24.08 9.82 2.22
C ASP A 347 24.10 9.58 3.74
N ARG A 348 24.13 8.30 4.13
CA ARG A 348 24.29 7.88 5.53
C ARG A 348 25.73 8.06 6.04
N GLU A 349 26.71 8.22 5.14
CA GLU A 349 28.14 8.26 5.49
C GLU A 349 28.76 9.67 5.44
N ALA A 350 28.10 10.64 4.78
CA ALA A 350 28.50 12.05 4.74
C ALA A 350 27.75 12.89 5.79
N PRO A 351 28.25 14.09 6.17
CA PRO A 351 27.45 15.02 6.97
C PRO A 351 26.10 15.26 6.28
N PRO A 352 24.98 15.16 7.00
CA PRO A 352 23.65 15.18 6.39
C PRO A 352 23.44 16.48 5.63
N ILE A 353 23.26 16.38 4.32
CA ILE A 353 22.86 17.50 3.45
C ILE A 353 21.35 17.35 3.26
N ALA A 354 20.60 18.40 3.65
CA ALA A 354 19.17 18.45 3.36
C ALA A 354 18.94 18.64 1.86
N THR A 355 18.16 17.80 1.22
CA THR A 355 17.75 17.99 -0.19
C THR A 355 16.30 18.44 -0.27
N PHE A 356 16.05 19.54 -0.99
CA PHE A 356 14.71 20.01 -1.35
C PHE A 356 14.60 20.20 -2.86
N GLU A 357 13.40 20.10 -3.42
CA GLU A 357 13.21 20.34 -4.87
C GLU A 357 13.53 21.79 -5.23
N ASP A 358 13.05 22.73 -4.39
CA ASP A 358 13.30 24.16 -4.53
C ASP A 358 13.18 24.89 -3.18
N ARG A 359 13.29 26.23 -3.23
CA ARG A 359 13.20 27.09 -2.04
C ARG A 359 11.80 27.21 -1.48
N GLU A 360 10.77 27.03 -2.30
CA GLU A 360 9.39 27.08 -1.86
C GLU A 360 9.06 25.83 -1.04
N ASP A 361 9.52 24.67 -1.49
CA ASP A 361 9.44 23.40 -0.79
C ASP A 361 10.18 23.45 0.56
N GLU A 362 11.44 23.94 0.59
CA GLU A 362 12.17 24.16 1.84
C GLU A 362 11.38 25.07 2.80
N ALA A 363 10.85 26.19 2.29
CA ALA A 363 10.11 27.14 3.12
C ALA A 363 8.81 26.54 3.68
N ALA A 364 8.11 25.72 2.89
CA ALA A 364 6.92 24.99 3.32
C ALA A 364 7.27 23.97 4.42
N HIS A 365 8.33 23.20 4.22
CA HIS A 365 8.81 22.21 5.19
C HIS A 365 9.26 22.85 6.51
N ARG A 366 9.95 23.99 6.46
CA ARG A 366 10.32 24.78 7.65
C ARG A 366 9.12 25.30 8.41
N LYS A 367 8.16 25.88 7.68
CA LYS A 367 6.92 26.39 8.27
C LYS A 367 6.15 25.29 9.00
N GLU A 368 6.12 24.08 8.44
CA GLU A 368 5.49 22.93 9.09
C GLU A 368 6.25 22.49 10.35
N GLY A 369 7.58 22.45 10.30
CA GLY A 369 8.42 22.17 11.46
C GLY A 369 8.22 23.18 12.60
N ASP A 370 8.10 24.47 12.27
CA ASP A 370 7.81 25.53 13.24
C ASP A 370 6.43 25.34 13.89
N ALA A 371 5.43 24.91 13.10
CA ALA A 371 4.09 24.62 13.62
C ALA A 371 4.08 23.41 14.56
N ILE A 372 4.83 22.36 14.22
CA ILE A 372 5.03 21.18 15.08
C ILE A 372 5.67 21.59 16.42
N VAL A 373 6.73 22.42 16.38
CA VAL A 373 7.39 22.89 17.60
C VAL A 373 6.46 23.73 18.46
N ALA A 374 5.64 24.60 17.87
CA ALA A 374 4.66 25.38 18.61
C ALA A 374 3.64 24.48 19.34
N GLU A 375 3.21 23.39 18.70
CA GLU A 375 2.29 22.42 19.30
C GLU A 375 2.94 21.62 20.42
N LEU A 376 4.18 21.15 20.22
CA LEU A 376 4.97 20.46 21.25
C LEU A 376 5.22 21.35 22.47
N ARG A 377 5.42 22.66 22.28
CA ARG A 377 5.53 23.60 23.41
C ARG A 377 4.28 23.66 24.26
N GLY A 378 3.11 23.42 23.67
CA GLY A 378 1.85 23.25 24.40
C GLY A 378 1.80 21.99 25.27
N ILE A 379 2.59 20.95 24.95
CA ILE A 379 2.64 19.66 25.64
C ILE A 379 3.77 19.64 26.68
N PHE A 380 4.98 20.02 26.28
CA PHE A 380 6.20 19.91 27.09
C PHE A 380 6.57 21.21 27.81
N GLY A 381 6.00 22.35 27.40
CA GLY A 381 6.35 23.70 27.88
C GLY A 381 7.34 24.43 26.95
N ASP A 382 7.26 25.76 26.92
CA ASP A 382 8.01 26.60 25.98
C ASP A 382 9.53 26.41 26.06
N ASP A 383 10.06 26.29 27.28
CA ASP A 383 11.50 26.15 27.56
C ASP A 383 12.04 24.73 27.35
N ASN A 384 11.15 23.78 27.10
CA ASN A 384 11.45 22.35 27.01
C ASN A 384 11.44 21.83 25.57
N VAL A 385 11.20 22.68 24.58
CA VAL A 385 11.17 22.28 23.16
C VAL A 385 12.15 23.12 22.34
N ALA A 386 13.13 22.45 21.76
CA ALA A 386 14.09 23.03 20.81
C ALA A 386 13.79 22.60 19.36
N GLY A 387 13.99 23.51 18.41
CA GLY A 387 13.89 23.24 16.98
C GLY A 387 12.78 24.00 16.24
N PRO A 388 12.46 23.61 15.00
CA PRO A 388 13.10 22.52 14.24
C PRO A 388 14.58 22.85 13.95
N ILE A 389 15.50 21.92 14.19
CA ILE A 389 16.93 22.11 13.93
C ILE A 389 17.29 21.42 12.62
N TYR A 390 17.71 22.22 11.65
CA TYR A 390 18.16 21.73 10.34
C TYR A 390 19.69 21.63 10.31
N PRO A 391 20.24 20.71 9.50
CA PRO A 391 21.68 20.71 9.22
C PRO A 391 22.09 22.03 8.55
N SER A 392 23.34 22.43 8.74
CA SER A 392 23.87 23.69 8.22
C SER A 392 24.03 23.70 6.69
N ALA A 393 24.04 22.53 6.06
CA ALA A 393 24.17 22.37 4.61
C ALA A 393 22.83 21.97 3.99
N ILE A 394 22.43 22.70 2.95
CA ILE A 394 21.19 22.48 2.20
C ILE A 394 21.54 22.50 0.71
N ALA A 395 21.09 21.47 -0.01
CA ALA A 395 21.18 21.36 -1.45
C ALA A 395 19.78 21.42 -2.07
N TYR A 396 19.70 21.98 -3.27
CA TYR A 396 18.45 22.00 -4.05
C TYR A 396 18.63 21.10 -5.27
N VAL A 397 17.82 20.05 -5.36
CA VAL A 397 17.87 19.08 -6.46
C VAL A 397 16.81 19.48 -7.47
N GLY A 398 17.16 20.42 -8.36
CA GLY A 398 16.26 20.85 -9.42
C GLY A 398 16.04 19.77 -10.48
N PRO A 399 14.91 19.80 -11.22
CA PRO A 399 14.66 18.86 -12.30
C PRO A 399 15.76 18.94 -13.37
N GLY A 400 16.49 17.84 -13.56
CA GLY A 400 17.58 17.75 -14.53
C GLY A 400 18.93 18.25 -14.01
N VAL A 401 19.12 18.35 -12.69
CA VAL A 401 20.41 18.66 -12.07
C VAL A 401 20.77 17.52 -11.11
N ASP A 402 21.97 16.95 -11.25
CA ASP A 402 22.49 15.99 -10.29
C ASP A 402 22.90 16.68 -8.98
N ILE A 403 23.20 15.87 -7.98
CA ILE A 403 23.52 16.29 -6.61
C ILE A 403 24.78 17.15 -6.50
N ASN A 404 25.63 17.16 -7.53
CA ASN A 404 26.81 18.01 -7.61
C ASN A 404 26.51 19.35 -8.29
N GLY A 405 25.25 19.61 -8.65
CA GLY A 405 24.84 20.79 -9.40
C GLY A 405 25.08 20.66 -10.92
N ASN A 406 25.41 19.48 -11.44
CA ASN A 406 25.60 19.30 -12.88
C ASN A 406 24.27 19.09 -13.58
N ARG A 407 24.04 19.79 -14.70
CA ARG A 407 22.87 19.49 -15.54
C ARG A 407 22.99 18.08 -16.13
N LEU A 408 22.00 17.23 -15.85
CA LEU A 408 21.80 15.96 -16.53
C LEU A 408 21.61 16.26 -18.03
N ARG A 409 22.53 15.77 -18.87
CA ARG A 409 22.40 15.89 -20.32
C ARG A 409 21.15 15.14 -20.76
N ALA A 410 20.30 15.80 -21.55
CA ALA A 410 19.21 15.12 -22.24
C ALA A 410 19.79 13.97 -23.09
N PRO A 411 19.14 12.80 -23.13
CA PRO A 411 19.60 11.70 -23.97
C PRO A 411 19.64 12.18 -25.43
N GLU A 412 20.78 12.00 -26.09
CA GLU A 412 20.92 12.27 -27.53
C GLU A 412 19.97 11.34 -28.27
N THR A 413 18.95 11.92 -28.93
CA THR A 413 17.95 11.23 -29.74
C THR A 413 18.44 10.89 -31.13
#